data_AF-A0A8J2U8W6-F1
#
_entry.id   AF-A0A8J2U8W6-F1
#
_cell.length_a   1.000
_cell.length_b   1.000
_cell.length_c   1.000
_cell.angle_alpha   90.00
_cell.angle_beta   90.00
_cell.angle_gamma   90.00
#
_symmetry.space_group_name_H-M   'P 1'
#
loop_
_entity.id
_entity.type
_entity.pdbx_description
1 polymer ?
#
loop_
_entity_poly.entity_id
_entity_poly.type
_entity_poly.pdbx_seq_one_letter_code
_entity_poly.pdbx_strand_id
1 'polypeptide(L)'
;MMRFGYPLPFIILTLSSLVFSAQSLAKTGAHPDFARVYHHAEQQLNDGELEQAGKSFGDMAHYRQQHGFPPYEEAHFQLLKYKLAKRAGNEPEMASAQLAVVAQGAGYIAGEVYASMAMDLLKQQLSHHAYAEAQQTYARMKQDEASAKQAEQVSAIMAKVDNLVQGQSPVVATVSVNNSGKWQRQLIRPSFYLDKVSGDITTLELDCVNKKMSLNFDADSVLTIPKNFGACKLTVNARQSSQFELVQLHQ
;
A
#
# COMPACT_ATOMS: atom_id res chain seq x y z
N MET A 1 33.37 -17.47 -40.28
CA MET A 1 32.27 -18.19 -39.59
C MET A 1 32.75 -18.62 -38.22
N MET A 2 32.38 -17.91 -37.16
CA MET A 2 32.71 -18.27 -35.77
C MET A 2 31.40 -18.40 -34.99
N ARG A 3 31.19 -19.53 -34.33
CA ARG A 3 30.15 -19.72 -33.30
C ARG A 3 30.85 -20.06 -31.99
N PHE A 4 30.91 -19.09 -31.09
CA PHE A 4 31.20 -19.30 -29.68
C PHE A 4 29.86 -19.52 -28.96
N GLY A 5 29.65 -20.73 -28.42
CA GLY A 5 28.59 -21.01 -27.46
C GLY A 5 29.16 -20.93 -26.05
N TYR A 6 28.65 -20.02 -25.24
CA TYR A 6 28.84 -20.02 -23.78
C TYR A 6 27.55 -20.54 -23.13
N PRO A 7 27.62 -21.46 -22.15
CA PRO A 7 26.45 -21.83 -21.37
C PRO A 7 26.16 -20.73 -20.33
N LEU A 8 24.88 -20.39 -20.17
CA LEU A 8 24.40 -19.50 -19.11
C LEU A 8 24.56 -20.20 -17.74
N PRO A 9 24.95 -19.48 -16.68
CA PRO A 9 25.02 -20.06 -15.35
C PRO A 9 23.61 -20.24 -14.78
N PHE A 10 23.32 -21.45 -14.32
CA PHE A 10 22.22 -21.72 -13.41
C PHE A 10 22.42 -20.88 -12.14
N ILE A 11 21.53 -19.92 -11.90
CA ILE A 11 21.43 -19.26 -10.60
C ILE A 11 20.77 -20.27 -9.66
N ILE A 12 21.59 -20.92 -8.83
CA ILE A 12 21.11 -21.67 -7.67
C ILE A 12 20.59 -20.63 -6.67
N LEU A 13 19.28 -20.51 -6.54
CA LEU A 13 18.65 -19.87 -5.38
C LEU A 13 19.13 -20.63 -4.14
N THR A 14 20.00 -20.01 -3.36
CA THR A 14 20.57 -20.62 -2.17
C THR A 14 19.48 -20.82 -1.12
N LEU A 15 19.48 -22.00 -0.48
CA LEU A 15 18.63 -22.39 0.66
C LEU A 15 18.68 -21.43 1.87
N SER A 16 19.50 -20.38 1.82
CA SER A 16 19.78 -19.46 2.92
C SER A 16 18.58 -18.62 3.35
N SER A 17 17.64 -18.31 2.45
CA SER A 17 16.44 -17.53 2.80
C SER A 17 15.41 -18.33 3.61
N LEU A 18 15.29 -19.64 3.33
CA LEU A 18 14.33 -20.53 4.00
C LEU A 18 14.70 -20.79 5.47
N VAL A 19 16.00 -20.99 5.75
CA VAL A 19 16.49 -21.21 7.12
C VAL A 19 16.37 -19.94 7.97
N PHE A 20 16.54 -18.76 7.35
CA PHE A 20 16.42 -17.48 8.04
C PHE A 20 14.97 -17.18 8.45
N SER A 21 13.98 -17.50 7.59
CA SER A 21 12.56 -17.34 7.90
C SER A 21 12.15 -18.21 9.11
N ALA A 22 12.53 -19.49 9.13
CA ALA A 22 12.14 -20.44 10.19
C ALA A 22 12.75 -20.16 11.57
N GLN A 23 14.00 -19.74 11.63
CA GLN A 23 14.62 -19.33 12.90
C GLN A 23 14.06 -18.00 13.42
N SER A 24 13.50 -17.16 12.55
CA SER A 24 12.94 -15.87 12.96
C SER A 24 11.54 -16.01 13.59
N LEU A 25 10.64 -16.85 13.03
CA LEU A 25 9.29 -17.08 13.59
C LEU A 25 9.33 -17.81 14.94
N ALA A 26 10.27 -18.74 15.14
CA ALA A 26 10.38 -19.50 16.37
C ALA A 26 10.92 -18.68 17.56
N LYS A 27 11.68 -17.60 17.30
CA LYS A 27 12.27 -16.74 18.35
C LYS A 27 11.31 -15.66 18.88
N THR A 28 10.19 -15.43 18.21
CA THR A 28 9.29 -14.28 18.43
C THR A 28 7.96 -14.67 19.09
N GLY A 29 7.79 -15.94 19.47
CA GLY A 29 6.60 -16.42 20.17
C GLY A 29 5.39 -16.66 19.27
N ALA A 30 5.59 -16.85 17.96
CA ALA A 30 4.52 -17.26 17.06
C ALA A 30 3.96 -18.64 17.44
N HIS A 31 2.66 -18.84 17.23
CA HIS A 31 2.00 -20.12 17.37
C HIS A 31 2.67 -21.14 16.45
N PRO A 32 3.00 -22.35 16.94
CA PRO A 32 3.68 -23.37 16.14
C PRO A 32 2.93 -23.73 14.85
N ASP A 33 1.59 -23.76 14.92
CA ASP A 33 0.76 -24.04 13.74
C ASP A 33 0.80 -22.91 12.72
N PHE A 34 0.78 -21.65 13.17
CA PHE A 34 0.97 -20.51 12.27
C PHE A 34 2.31 -20.61 11.57
N ALA A 35 3.41 -20.77 12.32
CA ALA A 35 4.75 -20.81 11.76
C ALA A 35 4.90 -21.95 10.73
N ARG A 36 4.36 -23.13 11.04
CA ARG A 36 4.37 -24.28 10.13
C ARG A 36 3.63 -23.99 8.83
N VAL A 37 2.39 -23.50 8.90
CA VAL A 37 1.57 -23.24 7.70
C VAL A 37 2.14 -22.07 6.90
N TYR A 38 2.65 -21.04 7.57
CA TYR A 38 3.30 -19.90 6.94
C TYR A 38 4.51 -20.33 6.09
N HIS A 39 5.44 -21.08 6.66
CA HIS A 39 6.61 -21.56 5.92
C HIS A 39 6.24 -22.47 4.77
N HIS A 40 5.22 -23.32 4.96
CA HIS A 40 4.75 -24.17 3.88
C HIS A 40 4.18 -23.34 2.73
N ALA A 41 3.39 -22.31 3.02
CA ALA A 41 2.87 -21.39 2.00
C ALA A 41 3.99 -20.60 1.30
N GLU A 42 5.02 -20.15 2.04
CA GLU A 42 6.18 -19.50 1.43
C GLU A 42 6.96 -20.43 0.49
N GLN A 43 7.14 -21.70 0.89
CA GLN A 43 7.78 -22.72 0.05
C GLN A 43 7.00 -22.95 -1.24
N GLN A 44 5.69 -23.23 -1.13
CA GLN A 44 4.80 -23.39 -2.28
C GLN A 44 4.88 -22.18 -3.23
N LEU A 45 4.92 -20.96 -2.69
CA LEU A 45 5.03 -19.76 -3.50
C LEU A 45 6.38 -19.67 -4.24
N ASN A 46 7.47 -20.03 -3.58
CA ASN A 46 8.81 -20.06 -4.17
C ASN A 46 8.93 -21.15 -5.25
N ASP A 47 8.24 -22.27 -5.07
CA ASP A 47 8.20 -23.40 -6.01
C ASP A 47 7.24 -23.13 -7.19
N GLY A 48 6.51 -22.01 -7.17
CA GLY A 48 5.57 -21.61 -8.22
C GLY A 48 4.17 -22.23 -8.09
N GLU A 49 3.91 -22.94 -6.99
CA GLU A 49 2.65 -23.61 -6.65
C GLU A 49 1.61 -22.61 -6.09
N LEU A 50 1.21 -21.64 -6.92
CA LEU A 50 0.38 -20.51 -6.49
C LEU A 50 -0.99 -20.94 -5.92
N GLU A 51 -1.62 -21.96 -6.52
CA GLU A 51 -2.93 -22.46 -6.05
C GLU A 51 -2.79 -23.10 -4.66
N GLN A 52 -1.74 -23.90 -4.44
CA GLN A 52 -1.45 -24.56 -3.17
C GLN A 52 -1.11 -23.53 -2.09
N ALA A 53 -0.26 -22.55 -2.42
CA ALA A 53 0.06 -21.44 -1.52
C ALA A 53 -1.21 -20.64 -1.14
N GLY A 54 -2.14 -20.46 -2.07
CA GLY A 54 -3.44 -19.85 -1.82
C GLY A 54 -4.32 -20.65 -0.86
N LYS A 55 -4.32 -21.99 -0.95
CA LYS A 55 -5.03 -22.88 -0.01
C LYS A 55 -4.46 -22.77 1.39
N SER A 56 -3.13 -22.89 1.53
CA SER A 56 -2.43 -22.72 2.82
C SER A 56 -2.71 -21.35 3.44
N PHE A 57 -2.77 -20.29 2.62
CA PHE A 57 -3.17 -18.96 3.06
C PHE A 57 -4.62 -18.90 3.53
N GLY A 58 -5.54 -19.56 2.83
CA GLY A 58 -6.93 -19.70 3.23
C GLY A 58 -7.09 -20.34 4.60
N ASP A 59 -6.34 -21.40 4.88
CA ASP A 59 -6.34 -22.07 6.18
C ASP A 59 -5.86 -21.12 7.30
N MET A 60 -4.79 -20.35 7.07
CA MET A 60 -4.34 -19.31 7.99
C MET A 60 -5.38 -18.21 8.20
N ALA A 61 -6.04 -17.77 7.13
CA ALA A 61 -7.07 -16.74 7.20
C ALA A 61 -8.29 -17.22 8.01
N HIS A 62 -8.66 -18.48 7.90
CA HIS A 62 -9.72 -19.09 8.71
C HIS A 62 -9.33 -19.13 10.19
N TYR A 63 -8.12 -19.60 10.51
CA TYR A 63 -7.62 -19.62 11.87
C TYR A 63 -7.56 -18.22 12.49
N ARG A 64 -7.08 -17.23 11.72
CA ARG A 64 -7.07 -15.80 12.11
C ARG A 64 -8.44 -15.29 12.53
N GLN A 65 -9.50 -15.67 11.81
CA GLN A 65 -10.87 -15.24 12.13
C GLN A 65 -11.36 -15.84 13.46
N GLN A 66 -10.90 -17.04 13.83
CA GLN A 66 -11.33 -17.74 15.03
C GLN A 66 -10.53 -17.32 16.28
N HIS A 67 -9.23 -17.10 16.13
CA HIS A 67 -8.32 -16.93 17.26
C HIS A 67 -7.65 -15.55 17.33
N GLY A 68 -7.72 -14.77 16.24
CA GLY A 68 -6.93 -13.56 16.08
C GLY A 68 -5.45 -13.88 15.86
N PHE A 69 -4.69 -12.85 15.48
CA PHE A 69 -3.23 -12.93 15.38
C PHE A 69 -2.58 -11.88 16.30
N PRO A 70 -1.53 -12.25 17.05
CA PRO A 70 -0.66 -11.24 17.66
C PRO A 70 0.01 -10.40 16.55
N PRO A 71 0.47 -9.17 16.86
CA PRO A 71 1.01 -8.25 15.85
C PRO A 71 2.08 -8.84 14.94
N TYR A 72 2.94 -9.72 15.47
CA TYR A 72 3.98 -10.41 14.70
C TYR A 72 3.43 -11.34 13.61
N GLU A 73 2.42 -12.15 13.95
CA GLU A 73 1.76 -13.05 13.00
C GLU A 73 0.92 -12.28 11.99
N GLU A 74 0.28 -11.19 12.42
CA GLU A 74 -0.45 -10.30 11.53
C GLU A 74 0.49 -9.68 10.49
N ALA A 75 1.69 -9.23 10.87
CA ALA A 75 2.67 -8.68 9.94
C ALA A 75 3.10 -9.71 8.89
N HIS A 76 3.39 -10.94 9.32
CA HIS A 76 3.76 -12.03 8.43
C HIS A 76 2.60 -12.43 7.52
N PHE A 77 1.39 -12.56 8.06
CA PHE A 77 0.18 -12.84 7.27
C PHE A 77 -0.03 -11.80 6.16
N GLN A 78 0.10 -10.50 6.48
CA GLN A 78 -0.01 -9.44 5.47
C GLN A 78 1.16 -9.48 4.47
N LEU A 79 2.37 -9.82 4.90
CA LEU A 79 3.52 -10.00 4.01
C LEU A 79 3.29 -11.14 3.01
N LEU A 80 2.77 -12.29 3.45
CA LEU A 80 2.45 -13.41 2.56
C LEU A 80 1.30 -13.05 1.62
N LYS A 81 0.27 -12.35 2.11
CA LYS A 81 -0.82 -11.83 1.28
C LYS A 81 -0.28 -10.92 0.16
N TYR A 82 0.65 -10.02 0.48
CA TYR A 82 1.33 -9.18 -0.51
C TYR A 82 2.05 -10.03 -1.57
N LYS A 83 2.84 -11.02 -1.15
CA LYS A 83 3.59 -11.89 -2.06
C LYS A 83 2.66 -12.70 -2.98
N LEU A 84 1.58 -13.25 -2.45
CA LEU A 84 0.56 -13.99 -3.20
C LEU A 84 -0.13 -13.09 -4.23
N ALA A 85 -0.63 -11.93 -3.80
CA ALA A 85 -1.32 -10.99 -4.68
C ALA A 85 -0.40 -10.49 -5.80
N LYS A 86 0.86 -10.20 -5.48
CA LYS A 86 1.89 -9.84 -6.47
C LYS A 86 2.10 -10.94 -7.50
N ARG A 87 2.18 -12.20 -7.08
CA ARG A 87 2.37 -13.35 -7.99
C ARG A 87 1.13 -13.61 -8.87
N ALA A 88 -0.06 -13.35 -8.32
CA ALA A 88 -1.33 -13.48 -9.02
C ALA A 88 -1.67 -12.29 -9.94
N GLY A 89 -0.91 -11.19 -9.87
CA GLY A 89 -1.25 -9.94 -10.57
C GLY A 89 -2.49 -9.23 -9.99
N ASN A 90 -2.85 -9.51 -8.73
CA ASN A 90 -3.96 -8.87 -8.04
C ASN A 90 -3.50 -7.55 -7.40
N GLU A 91 -3.36 -6.51 -8.22
CA GLU A 91 -2.86 -5.18 -7.81
C GLU A 91 -3.62 -4.56 -6.61
N PRO A 92 -4.97 -4.56 -6.55
CA PRO A 92 -5.69 -4.02 -5.40
C PRO A 92 -5.33 -4.71 -4.08
N GLU A 93 -5.23 -6.05 -4.11
CA GLU A 93 -4.91 -6.83 -2.92
C GLU A 93 -3.45 -6.67 -2.52
N MET A 94 -2.54 -6.62 -3.50
CA MET A 94 -1.12 -6.36 -3.28
C MET A 94 -0.92 -5.01 -2.61
N ALA A 95 -1.51 -3.93 -3.15
CA ALA A 95 -1.40 -2.59 -2.60
C ALA A 95 -1.97 -2.50 -1.17
N SER A 96 -3.12 -3.15 -0.93
CA SER A 96 -3.74 -3.20 0.40
C SER A 96 -2.85 -3.91 1.42
N ALA A 97 -2.29 -5.07 1.06
CA ALA A 97 -1.42 -5.84 1.93
C ALA A 97 -0.09 -5.11 2.20
N GLN A 98 0.50 -4.46 1.18
CA GLN A 98 1.70 -3.64 1.34
C GLN A 98 1.48 -2.50 2.32
N LEU A 99 0.36 -1.76 2.17
CA LEU A 99 0.00 -0.69 3.11
C LEU A 99 -0.15 -1.24 4.53
N ALA A 100 -0.78 -2.41 4.70
CA ALA A 100 -0.96 -3.03 6.01
C ALA A 100 0.37 -3.41 6.67
N VAL A 101 1.34 -3.93 5.91
CA VAL A 101 2.69 -4.21 6.42
C VAL A 101 3.40 -2.92 6.85
N VAL A 102 3.42 -1.90 5.98
CA VAL A 102 4.14 -0.64 6.28
C VAL A 102 3.48 0.11 7.45
N ALA A 103 2.16 0.02 7.60
CA ALA A 103 1.44 0.66 8.70
C ALA A 103 1.78 0.08 10.09
N GLN A 104 2.22 -1.18 10.16
CA GLN A 104 2.59 -1.83 11.42
C GLN A 104 3.98 -1.41 11.94
N GLY A 105 4.84 -0.83 11.07
CA GLY A 105 6.22 -0.45 11.41
C GLY A 105 7.20 -1.62 11.31
N ALA A 106 8.51 -1.36 11.46
CA ALA A 106 9.47 -2.45 11.55
C ALA A 106 9.44 -3.11 12.93
N GLY A 107 10.12 -4.25 13.03
CA GLY A 107 10.21 -5.06 14.26
C GLY A 107 9.36 -6.32 14.22
N TYR A 108 8.33 -6.37 13.37
CA TYR A 108 7.54 -7.59 13.15
C TYR A 108 7.93 -8.40 11.92
N ILE A 109 8.70 -7.82 11.01
CA ILE A 109 9.32 -8.49 9.86
C ILE A 109 10.77 -8.06 9.75
N ALA A 110 11.55 -8.75 8.90
CA ALA A 110 12.94 -8.37 8.64
C ALA A 110 13.05 -6.91 8.19
N GLY A 111 13.98 -6.16 8.78
CA GLY A 111 14.07 -4.70 8.61
C GLY A 111 14.33 -4.29 7.16
N GLU A 112 15.15 -5.04 6.44
CA GLU A 112 15.43 -4.83 5.02
C GLU A 112 14.18 -5.03 4.14
N VAL A 113 13.32 -5.99 4.51
CA VAL A 113 12.05 -6.24 3.81
C VAL A 113 11.10 -5.07 4.05
N TYR A 114 10.97 -4.63 5.31
CA TYR A 114 10.17 -3.45 5.66
C TYR A 114 10.65 -2.21 4.90
N ALA A 115 11.95 -1.92 4.93
CA ALA A 115 12.51 -0.73 4.30
C ALA A 115 12.31 -0.72 2.78
N SER A 116 12.46 -1.89 2.13
CA SER A 116 12.17 -2.04 0.70
C SER A 116 10.70 -1.80 0.40
N MET A 117 9.78 -2.43 1.17
CA MET A 117 8.34 -2.28 0.97
C MET A 117 7.86 -0.84 1.21
N ALA A 118 8.40 -0.16 2.22
CA ALA A 118 8.06 1.23 2.52
C ALA A 118 8.55 2.17 1.41
N MET A 119 9.76 1.97 0.89
CA MET A 119 10.29 2.75 -0.22
C MET A 119 9.48 2.55 -1.51
N ASP A 120 9.10 1.31 -1.81
CA ASP A 120 8.28 1.02 -3.01
C ASP A 120 6.88 1.61 -2.88
N LEU A 121 6.27 1.54 -1.68
CA LEU A 121 4.99 2.18 -1.40
C LEU A 121 5.08 3.69 -1.57
N LEU A 122 6.15 4.32 -1.06
CA LEU A 122 6.38 5.75 -1.21
C LEU A 122 6.49 6.15 -2.70
N LYS A 123 7.26 5.41 -3.50
CA LYS A 123 7.39 5.66 -4.94
C LYS A 123 6.03 5.58 -5.65
N GLN A 124 5.22 4.57 -5.34
CA GLN A 124 3.88 4.41 -5.90
C GLN A 124 2.94 5.55 -5.48
N GLN A 125 3.01 5.96 -4.22
CA GLN A 125 2.22 7.08 -3.73
C GLN A 125 2.60 8.37 -4.46
N LEU A 126 3.89 8.64 -4.65
CA LEU A 126 4.37 9.79 -5.39
C LEU A 126 3.95 9.75 -6.87
N SER A 127 4.09 8.61 -7.56
CA SER A 127 3.69 8.49 -8.96
C SER A 127 2.19 8.70 -9.16
N HIS A 128 1.39 8.34 -8.16
CA HIS A 128 -0.04 8.54 -8.20
C HIS A 128 -0.49 9.92 -7.70
N HIS A 129 0.39 10.80 -7.23
CA HIS A 129 0.06 12.09 -6.59
C HIS A 129 -0.67 11.92 -5.24
N ALA A 130 -0.34 10.85 -4.50
CA ALA A 130 -0.89 10.49 -3.19
C ALA A 130 -0.09 11.15 -2.07
N TYR A 131 -0.05 12.48 -2.08
CA TYR A 131 0.91 13.23 -1.28
C TYR A 131 0.68 13.10 0.24
N ALA A 132 -0.57 13.06 0.71
CA ALA A 132 -0.86 12.83 2.12
C ALA A 132 -0.37 11.44 2.57
N GLU A 133 -0.63 10.41 1.78
CA GLU A 133 -0.18 9.05 2.06
C GLU A 133 1.35 8.94 1.97
N ALA A 134 1.97 9.61 1.00
CA ALA A 134 3.43 9.70 0.86
C ALA A 134 4.07 10.35 2.09
N GLN A 135 3.51 11.44 2.60
CA GLN A 135 3.98 12.09 3.82
C GLN A 135 3.88 11.16 5.05
N GLN A 136 2.80 10.39 5.17
CA GLN A 136 2.64 9.41 6.24
C GLN A 136 3.66 8.27 6.14
N THR A 137 3.85 7.69 4.95
CA THR A 137 4.85 6.64 4.71
C THR A 137 6.24 7.17 5.02
N TYR A 138 6.59 8.36 4.53
CA TYR A 138 7.87 9.00 4.79
C TYR A 138 8.12 9.26 6.27
N ALA A 139 7.10 9.73 7.01
CA ALA A 139 7.20 9.95 8.45
C ALA A 139 7.50 8.64 9.21
N ARG A 140 6.83 7.54 8.85
CA ARG A 140 7.13 6.21 9.41
C ARG A 140 8.56 5.78 9.08
N MET A 141 9.00 5.98 7.84
CA MET A 141 10.34 5.58 7.44
C MET A 141 11.45 6.29 8.24
N LYS A 142 11.24 7.57 8.60
CA LYS A 142 12.18 8.35 9.42
C LYS A 142 12.24 7.90 10.88
N GLN A 143 11.14 7.38 11.41
CA GLN A 143 11.03 6.95 12.81
C GLN A 143 11.65 5.57 13.06
N ASP A 144 11.91 4.83 11.99
CA ASP A 144 12.32 3.44 12.04
C ASP A 144 13.78 3.25 11.59
N GLU A 145 14.61 2.67 12.44
CA GLU A 145 16.04 2.48 12.18
C GLU A 145 16.31 1.67 10.90
N ALA A 146 15.45 0.71 10.56
CA ALA A 146 15.64 -0.14 9.39
C ALA A 146 15.46 0.62 8.06
N SER A 147 14.69 1.71 8.07
CA SER A 147 14.39 2.52 6.87
C SER A 147 14.89 3.96 6.92
N ALA A 148 15.48 4.41 8.03
CA ALA A 148 15.91 5.79 8.22
C ALA A 148 16.89 6.24 7.12
N LYS A 149 17.87 5.40 6.76
CA LYS A 149 18.84 5.69 5.69
C LYS A 149 18.16 5.87 4.33
N GLN A 150 17.15 5.05 4.03
CA GLN A 150 16.35 5.14 2.80
C GLN A 150 15.49 6.42 2.82
N ALA A 151 14.97 6.82 3.99
CA ALA A 151 14.25 8.09 4.13
C ALA A 151 15.17 9.30 3.85
N GLU A 152 16.42 9.27 4.30
CA GLU A 152 17.39 10.34 4.01
C GLU A 152 17.60 10.52 2.49
N GLN A 153 17.68 9.43 1.73
CA GLN A 153 17.86 9.45 0.27
C GLN A 153 16.75 10.18 -0.49
N VAL A 154 15.53 10.22 0.07
CA VAL A 154 14.36 10.86 -0.56
C VAL A 154 13.94 12.16 0.12
N SER A 155 14.69 12.62 1.12
CA SER A 155 14.38 13.82 1.91
C SER A 155 14.16 15.07 1.05
N ALA A 156 15.02 15.30 0.06
CA ALA A 156 14.90 16.43 -0.85
C ALA A 156 13.64 16.37 -1.74
N ILE A 157 13.20 15.16 -2.12
CA ILE A 157 11.94 14.96 -2.86
C ILE A 157 10.77 15.28 -1.94
N MET A 158 10.79 14.77 -0.71
CA MET A 158 9.73 15.00 0.25
C MET A 158 9.62 16.46 0.69
N ALA A 159 10.72 17.20 0.78
CA ALA A 159 10.69 18.64 1.00
C ALA A 159 9.95 19.38 -0.14
N LYS A 160 10.09 18.93 -1.40
CA LYS A 160 9.31 19.49 -2.51
C LYS A 160 7.83 19.15 -2.41
N VAL A 161 7.49 17.93 -1.96
CA VAL A 161 6.10 17.52 -1.69
C VAL A 161 5.50 18.38 -0.58
N ASP A 162 6.23 18.61 0.51
CA ASP A 162 5.79 19.46 1.61
C ASP A 162 5.52 20.89 1.14
N ASN A 163 6.43 21.46 0.35
CA ASN A 163 6.25 22.78 -0.26
C ASN A 163 5.04 22.83 -1.22
N LEU A 164 4.79 21.77 -1.99
CA LEU A 164 3.62 21.67 -2.86
C LEU A 164 2.33 21.63 -2.04
N VAL A 165 2.28 20.81 -0.99
CA VAL A 165 1.12 20.67 -0.12
C VAL A 165 0.79 21.99 0.59
N GLN A 166 1.81 22.69 1.10
CA GLN A 166 1.69 23.96 1.82
C GLN A 166 1.57 25.20 0.91
N GLY A 167 1.95 25.07 -0.37
CA GLY A 167 1.95 26.17 -1.32
C GLY A 167 0.55 26.69 -1.65
N GLN A 168 0.51 27.85 -2.32
CA GLN A 168 -0.73 28.50 -2.75
C GLN A 168 -1.28 27.93 -4.06
N SER A 169 -0.41 27.41 -4.94
CA SER A 169 -0.81 26.85 -6.23
C SER A 169 -1.73 25.63 -6.05
N PRO A 170 -2.76 25.46 -6.89
CA PRO A 170 -3.61 24.26 -6.86
C PRO A 170 -2.79 22.98 -7.02
N VAL A 171 -3.18 21.92 -6.32
CA VAL A 171 -2.63 20.58 -6.52
C VAL A 171 -3.61 19.77 -7.33
N VAL A 172 -3.16 19.32 -8.51
CA VAL A 172 -3.98 18.58 -9.46
C VAL A 172 -3.52 17.12 -9.48
N ALA A 173 -4.47 16.18 -9.40
CA ALA A 173 -4.22 14.76 -9.59
C ALA A 173 -5.17 14.21 -10.66
N THR A 174 -4.64 13.70 -11.76
CA THR A 174 -5.42 13.00 -12.78
C THR A 174 -5.78 11.60 -12.29
N VAL A 175 -7.05 11.25 -12.34
CA VAL A 175 -7.62 10.02 -11.81
C VAL A 175 -8.31 9.24 -12.91
N SER A 176 -8.11 7.92 -12.89
CA SER A 176 -8.89 6.94 -13.64
C SER A 176 -9.50 5.94 -12.66
N VAL A 177 -10.82 5.81 -12.68
CA VAL A 177 -11.57 4.94 -11.78
C VAL A 177 -11.46 3.50 -12.26
N ASN A 178 -11.00 2.62 -11.38
CA ASN A 178 -10.81 1.21 -11.68
C ASN A 178 -12.17 0.47 -11.82
N ASN A 179 -12.09 -0.83 -12.07
CA ASN A 179 -13.27 -1.69 -12.25
C ASN A 179 -14.18 -1.81 -11.01
N SER A 180 -13.76 -1.32 -9.84
CA SER A 180 -14.63 -1.30 -8.65
C SER A 180 -15.67 -0.17 -8.69
N GLY A 181 -15.52 0.80 -9.59
CA GLY A 181 -16.36 2.01 -9.61
C GLY A 181 -16.11 2.92 -8.40
N LYS A 182 -15.01 2.70 -7.67
CA LYS A 182 -14.63 3.49 -6.50
C LYS A 182 -13.18 3.94 -6.62
N TRP A 183 -12.96 5.21 -6.30
CA TRP A 183 -11.63 5.76 -6.11
C TRP A 183 -11.55 6.43 -4.74
N GLN A 184 -10.44 6.27 -4.03
CA GLN A 184 -10.28 6.77 -2.67
C GLN A 184 -8.95 7.46 -2.48
N ARG A 185 -8.94 8.54 -1.68
CA ARG A 185 -7.74 9.31 -1.42
C ARG A 185 -7.83 10.15 -0.16
N GLN A 186 -6.72 10.24 0.58
CA GLN A 186 -6.58 11.22 1.65
C GLN A 186 -6.38 12.62 1.06
N LEU A 187 -7.22 13.57 1.46
CA LEU A 187 -7.10 14.97 1.04
C LEU A 187 -5.95 15.64 1.79
N ILE A 188 -5.18 16.45 1.05
CA ILE A 188 -4.08 17.27 1.56
C ILE A 188 -4.51 18.70 1.86
N ARG A 189 -5.66 19.13 1.31
CA ARG A 189 -6.21 20.47 1.52
C ARG A 189 -7.71 20.40 1.79
N PRO A 190 -8.27 21.37 2.54
CA PRO A 190 -9.67 21.34 2.94
C PRO A 190 -10.64 21.68 1.80
N SER A 191 -10.19 22.39 0.76
CA SER A 191 -11.03 22.80 -0.35
C SER A 191 -10.65 22.05 -1.62
N PHE A 192 -11.62 21.52 -2.35
CA PHE A 192 -11.39 20.77 -3.58
C PHE A 192 -12.61 20.77 -4.51
N TYR A 193 -12.38 20.42 -5.76
CA TYR A 193 -13.41 20.13 -6.75
C TYR A 193 -12.91 19.09 -7.74
N LEU A 194 -13.82 18.52 -8.55
CA LEU A 194 -13.46 17.61 -9.64
C LEU A 194 -13.60 18.34 -10.97
N ASP A 195 -12.54 18.33 -11.77
CA ASP A 195 -12.49 18.96 -13.10
C ASP A 195 -12.35 17.89 -14.20
N LYS A 196 -12.58 18.27 -15.45
CA LYS A 196 -12.42 17.43 -16.66
C LYS A 196 -13.04 16.04 -16.50
N VAL A 197 -14.24 15.99 -15.92
CA VAL A 197 -14.94 14.73 -15.68
C VAL A 197 -15.38 14.12 -17.01
N SER A 198 -14.97 12.88 -17.24
CA SER A 198 -15.37 12.03 -18.35
C SER A 198 -15.95 10.74 -17.79
N GLY A 199 -17.24 10.51 -18.02
CA GLY A 199 -18.00 9.42 -17.39
C GLY A 199 -18.99 9.94 -16.35
N ASP A 200 -19.49 9.04 -15.50
CA ASP A 200 -20.59 9.32 -14.57
C ASP A 200 -20.10 9.21 -13.12
N ILE A 201 -20.15 10.32 -12.37
CA ILE A 201 -19.88 10.33 -10.93
C ILE A 201 -21.21 10.43 -10.20
N THR A 202 -21.49 9.48 -9.31
CA THR A 202 -22.75 9.41 -8.58
C THR A 202 -22.67 10.18 -7.27
N THR A 203 -21.70 9.83 -6.41
CA THR A 203 -21.58 10.41 -5.07
C THR A 203 -20.14 10.65 -4.66
N LEU A 204 -19.97 11.65 -3.80
CA LEU A 204 -18.76 11.93 -3.07
C LEU A 204 -19.00 11.63 -1.59
N GLU A 205 -18.20 10.74 -1.02
CA GLU A 205 -18.20 10.45 0.41
C GLU A 205 -16.93 11.00 1.05
N LEU A 206 -17.06 11.70 2.17
CA LEU A 206 -15.94 12.17 2.97
C LEU A 206 -15.98 11.48 4.32
N ASP A 207 -14.96 10.66 4.57
CA ASP A 207 -14.67 10.06 5.86
C ASP A 207 -13.60 10.89 6.57
N CYS A 208 -14.01 11.79 7.45
CA CYS A 208 -13.12 12.61 8.27
C CYS A 208 -12.98 12.05 9.68
N VAL A 209 -11.95 12.49 10.41
CA VAL A 209 -11.71 12.10 11.80
C VAL A 209 -12.95 12.30 12.68
N ASN A 210 -13.61 13.45 12.56
CA ASN A 210 -14.74 13.82 13.43
C ASN A 210 -16.12 13.71 12.76
N LYS A 211 -16.19 13.42 11.46
CA LYS A 211 -17.47 13.41 10.73
C LYS A 211 -17.41 12.56 9.47
N LYS A 212 -18.56 11.96 9.13
CA LYS A 212 -18.80 11.35 7.82
C LYS A 212 -19.88 12.13 7.08
N MET A 213 -19.73 12.27 5.77
CA MET A 213 -20.75 12.91 4.93
C MET A 213 -20.77 12.27 3.54
N SER A 214 -21.95 12.25 2.93
CA SER A 214 -22.17 11.82 1.55
C SER A 214 -22.92 12.92 0.82
N LEU A 215 -22.45 13.25 -0.38
CA LEU A 215 -22.99 14.30 -1.22
C LEU A 215 -23.21 13.74 -2.63
N ASN A 216 -24.23 14.24 -3.32
CA ASN A 216 -24.33 14.04 -4.77
C ASN A 216 -23.26 14.88 -5.45
N PHE A 217 -22.70 14.36 -6.54
CA PHE A 217 -21.72 15.11 -7.32
C PHE A 217 -22.40 16.29 -8.05
N ASP A 218 -21.75 17.44 -8.01
CA ASP A 218 -22.10 18.65 -8.73
C ASP A 218 -20.82 19.23 -9.36
N ALA A 219 -20.81 19.40 -10.68
CA ALA A 219 -19.62 19.74 -11.45
C ALA A 219 -19.14 21.18 -11.22
N ASP A 220 -20.05 22.09 -10.85
CA ASP A 220 -19.72 23.51 -10.65
C ASP A 220 -19.41 23.84 -9.18
N SER A 221 -19.46 22.84 -8.30
CA SER A 221 -19.34 23.02 -6.86
C SER A 221 -17.91 22.83 -6.35
N VAL A 222 -17.38 23.88 -5.70
CA VAL A 222 -16.18 23.77 -4.86
C VAL A 222 -16.58 23.34 -3.45
N LEU A 223 -16.13 22.16 -3.04
CA LEU A 223 -16.36 21.64 -1.70
C LEU A 223 -15.30 22.17 -0.75
N THR A 224 -15.73 22.75 0.37
CA THR A 224 -14.84 23.20 1.44
C THR A 224 -15.17 22.47 2.74
N ILE A 225 -14.19 21.74 3.25
CA ILE A 225 -14.28 20.98 4.48
C ILE A 225 -14.00 21.91 5.67
N PRO A 226 -14.91 21.99 6.65
CA PRO A 226 -14.67 22.71 7.89
C PRO A 226 -13.45 22.18 8.66
N LYS A 227 -12.60 23.08 9.17
CA LYS A 227 -11.36 22.73 9.89
C LYS A 227 -11.60 21.77 11.07
N ASN A 228 -12.75 21.87 11.75
CA ASN A 228 -13.11 21.01 12.87
C ASN A 228 -13.40 19.55 12.48
N PHE A 229 -13.50 19.21 11.19
CA PHE A 229 -13.70 17.81 10.77
C PHE A 229 -12.39 17.00 10.82
N GLY A 230 -11.24 17.67 10.81
CA GLY A 230 -9.92 17.05 10.80
C GLY A 230 -9.53 16.53 9.42
N ALA A 231 -8.58 15.59 9.40
CA ALA A 231 -8.11 14.96 8.16
C ALA A 231 -9.23 14.11 7.53
N CYS A 232 -9.41 14.20 6.22
CA CYS A 232 -10.51 13.53 5.50
C CYS A 232 -10.02 12.68 4.35
N LYS A 233 -10.63 11.50 4.20
CA LYS A 233 -10.53 10.65 3.03
C LYS A 233 -11.74 10.87 2.13
N LEU A 234 -11.50 11.23 0.88
CA LEU A 234 -12.50 11.31 -0.17
C LEU A 234 -12.66 9.94 -0.83
N THR A 235 -13.89 9.48 -0.95
CA THR A 235 -14.30 8.38 -1.83
C THR A 235 -15.17 8.95 -2.94
N VAL A 236 -14.80 8.67 -4.18
CA VAL A 236 -15.57 9.02 -5.38
C VAL A 236 -16.20 7.73 -5.90
N ASN A 237 -17.52 7.66 -5.86
CA ASN A 237 -18.28 6.58 -6.49
C ASN A 237 -18.64 7.01 -7.92
N ALA A 238 -18.14 6.27 -8.90
CA ALA A 238 -18.29 6.59 -10.31
C ALA A 238 -18.42 5.32 -11.15
N ARG A 239 -18.88 5.48 -12.38
CA ARG A 239 -18.86 4.39 -13.36
C ARG A 239 -17.42 3.94 -13.60
N GLN A 240 -17.24 2.64 -13.86
CA GLN A 240 -15.95 2.07 -14.24
C GLN A 240 -15.33 2.85 -15.42
N SER A 241 -14.02 3.05 -15.39
CA SER A 241 -13.26 3.78 -16.40
C SER A 241 -13.57 5.29 -16.49
N SER A 242 -14.35 5.85 -15.55
CA SER A 242 -14.52 7.31 -15.47
C SER A 242 -13.18 7.97 -15.16
N GLN A 243 -12.96 9.15 -15.70
CA GLN A 243 -11.74 9.94 -15.51
C GLN A 243 -12.11 11.33 -15.00
N PHE A 244 -11.25 11.90 -14.17
CA PHE A 244 -11.42 13.27 -13.67
C PHE A 244 -10.08 13.78 -13.13
N GLU A 245 -10.00 15.09 -12.91
CA GLU A 245 -8.92 15.73 -12.16
C GLU A 245 -9.44 16.09 -10.78
N LEU A 246 -8.80 15.58 -9.73
CA LEU A 246 -9.01 16.11 -8.37
C LEU A 246 -8.15 17.36 -8.23
N VAL A 247 -8.79 18.52 -8.08
CA VAL A 247 -8.11 19.80 -7.84
C VAL A 247 -8.28 20.20 -6.39
N GLN A 248 -7.16 20.35 -5.67
CA GLN A 248 -7.11 20.72 -4.26
C GLN A 248 -6.56 22.14 -4.09
N LEU A 249 -7.33 23.00 -3.43
CA LEU A 249 -7.09 24.44 -3.30
C LEU A 249 -6.59 24.79 -1.90
N HIS A 250 -5.68 25.77 -1.83
CA HIS A 250 -5.30 26.39 -0.56
C HIS A 250 -6.44 27.33 -0.11
N GLN A 251 -6.64 27.47 1.21
CA GLN A 251 -7.61 28.41 1.78
C GLN A 251 -6.97 29.77 2.01
#